data_AF-A0A951V519-F1
#
_entry.id   AF-A0A951V519-F1
#
_cell.length_a   1.000
_cell.length_b   1.000
_cell.length_c   1.000
_cell.angle_alpha   90.00
_cell.angle_beta   90.00
_cell.angle_gamma   90.00
#
_symmetry.space_group_name_H-M   'P 1'
#
loop_
_entity.id
_entity.type
_entity.pdbx_description
1 polymer ?
#
loop_
_entity_poly.entity_id
_entity_poly.type
_entity_poly.pdbx_seq_one_letter_code
_entity_poly.pdbx_strand_id
1 'polypeptide(L)'
;MKAKYLSIFLVILFPVILFSQNQPAEQPELLSDEYSLFSARPSFGMQMGSTFSTGFGGSMFTQSFAPHLQFQPGQNFAITVGTVFSTSNFRGGMPMFMNTSGAEMPNRFLSNTVYAFGAYQVNPRLTVTGGAWTEQNNLNMMQNQMNPQAFDLNARGMMMGMELRITENLRFGAEVSFSKGHNPFNPYSGGAGYYSPNPFHRRYPW
;
A
#
# COMPACT_ATOMS: atom_id res chain seq x y z
N MET A 1 -26.79 -36.88 25.28
CA MET A 1 -25.70 -37.77 24.82
C MET A 1 -24.95 -37.14 23.63
N LYS A 2 -24.04 -36.16 23.85
CA LYS A 2 -23.25 -35.54 22.75
C LYS A 2 -21.87 -34.99 23.20
N ALA A 3 -21.22 -35.59 24.20
CA ALA A 3 -19.94 -35.09 24.72
C ALA A 3 -18.77 -36.11 24.66
N LYS A 4 -18.97 -37.29 24.06
CA LYS A 4 -17.96 -38.36 24.04
C LYS A 4 -17.13 -38.46 22.75
N TYR A 5 -17.46 -37.69 21.71
CA TYR A 5 -16.74 -37.73 20.42
C TYR A 5 -15.75 -36.57 20.23
N LEU A 6 -15.79 -35.54 21.08
CA LEU A 6 -14.88 -34.39 20.99
C LEU A 6 -13.46 -34.73 21.49
N SER A 7 -13.35 -35.65 22.45
CA SER A 7 -12.06 -36.07 23.03
C SER A 7 -11.24 -36.98 22.12
N ILE A 8 -11.87 -37.72 21.20
CA ILE A 8 -11.16 -38.60 20.26
C ILE A 8 -10.49 -37.79 19.14
N PHE A 9 -11.08 -36.65 18.74
CA PHE A 9 -10.50 -35.78 17.71
C PHE A 9 -9.22 -35.06 18.17
N LEU A 10 -9.07 -34.83 19.48
CA LEU A 10 -7.94 -34.10 20.05
C LEU A 10 -6.69 -34.98 20.25
N VAL A 11 -6.86 -36.31 20.31
CA VAL A 11 -5.74 -37.27 20.47
C VAL A 11 -5.08 -37.62 19.12
N ILE A 12 -5.80 -37.51 18.00
CA ILE A 12 -5.26 -37.81 16.66
C ILE A 12 -4.45 -36.63 16.09
N LEU A 13 -4.63 -35.41 16.60
CA LEU A 13 -3.86 -34.23 16.17
C LEU A 13 -2.50 -34.07 16.88
N PHE A 14 -2.24 -34.82 17.96
CA PHE A 14 -1.03 -34.67 18.76
C PHE A 14 0.25 -35.35 18.19
N PRO A 15 0.21 -36.48 17.45
CA PRO A 15 1.44 -37.10 16.95
C PRO A 15 1.96 -36.52 15.63
N VAL A 16 1.20 -35.68 14.90
CA VAL A 16 1.69 -35.04 13.67
C VAL A 16 2.65 -33.88 13.96
N ILE A 17 2.65 -33.37 15.20
CA ILE A 17 3.51 -32.25 15.63
C ILE A 17 4.96 -32.71 15.92
N LEU A 18 5.21 -34.03 16.02
CA LEU A 18 6.53 -34.56 16.40
C LEU A 18 7.41 -35.02 15.22
N PHE A 19 6.94 -34.95 13.97
CA PHE A 19 7.70 -35.42 12.79
C PHE A 19 8.14 -34.35 11.79
N SER A 20 8.04 -33.07 12.14
CA SER A 20 8.57 -31.97 11.29
C SER A 20 9.85 -31.36 11.87
N GLN A 21 10.75 -32.18 12.42
CA GLN A 21 12.11 -31.75 12.72
C GLN A 21 12.97 -31.79 11.46
N ASN A 22 13.76 -30.72 11.30
CA ASN A 22 14.96 -30.59 10.48
C ASN A 22 14.78 -30.24 9.01
N GLN A 23 14.51 -28.97 8.74
CA GLN A 23 15.30 -28.23 7.75
C GLN A 23 15.57 -26.81 8.27
N PRO A 24 16.83 -26.42 8.56
CA PRO A 24 17.16 -25.02 8.74
C PRO A 24 17.04 -24.36 7.37
N ALA A 25 15.97 -23.58 7.16
CA ALA A 25 15.93 -22.63 6.08
C ALA A 25 16.89 -21.49 6.46
N GLU A 26 18.06 -21.47 5.85
CA GLU A 26 18.96 -20.31 5.86
C GLU A 26 18.22 -19.12 5.21
N GLN A 27 17.50 -18.37 6.03
CA GLN A 27 16.93 -17.08 5.67
C GLN A 27 17.77 -16.02 6.37
N PRO A 28 18.22 -14.97 5.66
CA PRO A 28 18.92 -13.88 6.30
C PRO A 28 17.91 -13.11 7.14
N GLU A 29 17.84 -13.42 8.43
CA GLU A 29 17.18 -12.57 9.40
C GLU A 29 17.76 -11.16 9.27
N LEU A 30 16.92 -10.14 9.37
CA LEU A 30 17.37 -8.74 9.41
C LEU A 30 18.44 -8.50 10.48
N LEU A 31 18.54 -9.37 11.50
CA LEU A 31 19.62 -9.40 12.48
C LEU A 31 20.73 -10.37 12.05
N SER A 32 21.69 -9.91 11.26
CA SER A 32 22.96 -10.65 11.07
C SER A 32 24.14 -9.81 11.55
N ASP A 33 24.97 -10.35 12.43
CA ASP A 33 25.94 -9.63 13.28
C ASP A 33 27.05 -8.80 12.56
N GLU A 34 27.02 -8.68 11.23
CA GLU A 34 28.00 -7.93 10.45
C GLU A 34 27.34 -6.85 9.57
N TYR A 35 26.99 -5.69 10.13
CA TYR A 35 26.65 -4.51 9.30
C TYR A 35 27.35 -3.23 9.73
N SER A 36 27.90 -2.55 8.73
CA SER A 36 28.36 -1.16 8.79
C SER A 36 27.30 -0.25 8.17
N LEU A 37 26.97 0.87 8.84
CA LEU A 37 26.10 1.94 8.31
C LEU A 37 26.55 2.44 6.92
N PHE A 38 27.83 2.24 6.58
CA PHE A 38 28.44 2.62 5.29
C PHE A 38 28.23 1.58 4.17
N SER A 39 27.66 0.41 4.47
CA SER A 39 27.38 -0.67 3.51
C SER A 39 25.94 -0.62 2.95
N ALA A 40 25.07 0.21 3.54
CA ALA A 40 23.68 0.32 3.12
C ALA A 40 23.57 0.83 1.67
N ARG A 41 23.28 -0.08 0.73
CA ARG A 41 23.10 0.26 -0.69
C ARG A 41 21.64 0.62 -0.95
N PRO A 42 21.35 1.86 -1.39
CA PRO A 42 20.01 2.18 -1.84
C PRO A 42 19.66 1.37 -3.09
N SER A 43 18.44 0.83 -3.12
CA SER A 43 17.85 0.17 -4.29
C SER A 43 16.89 1.14 -4.96
N PHE A 44 17.05 1.33 -6.27
CA PHE A 44 16.16 2.16 -7.07
C PHE A 44 15.28 1.27 -7.95
N GLY A 45 13.98 1.51 -7.91
CA GLY A 45 12.99 0.80 -8.70
C GLY A 45 12.07 1.76 -9.42
N MET A 46 11.50 1.32 -10.53
CA MET A 46 10.64 2.15 -11.37
C MET A 46 9.52 1.30 -11.96
N GLN A 47 8.28 1.72 -11.73
CA GLN A 47 7.10 1.05 -12.28
C GLN A 47 6.44 1.96 -13.32
N MET A 48 6.08 1.38 -14.46
CA MET A 48 5.32 2.07 -15.51
C MET A 48 4.07 1.26 -15.81
N GLY A 49 2.96 1.95 -16.05
CA GLY A 49 1.67 1.32 -16.29
C GLY A 49 0.82 2.14 -17.24
N SER A 50 -0.09 1.47 -17.93
CA SER A 50 -1.13 2.12 -18.69
C SER A 50 -2.45 1.37 -18.51
N THR A 51 -3.53 2.12 -18.64
CA THR A 51 -4.87 1.68 -18.34
C THR A 51 -5.81 2.19 -19.38
N PHE A 52 -6.69 1.32 -19.85
CA PHE A 52 -7.78 1.71 -20.69
C PHE A 52 -9.09 1.30 -20.01
N SER A 53 -9.99 2.26 -19.83
CA SER A 53 -11.34 2.03 -19.32
C SER A 53 -12.34 2.57 -20.33
N THR A 54 -13.40 1.82 -20.56
CA THR A 54 -14.45 2.10 -21.54
C THR A 54 -15.79 1.78 -20.88
N GLY A 55 -16.76 2.67 -21.01
CA GLY A 55 -18.11 2.52 -20.44
C GLY A 55 -19.16 3.31 -21.22
N PHE A 56 -20.43 3.19 -20.81
CA PHE A 56 -21.62 3.71 -21.52
C PHE A 56 -21.70 5.23 -21.71
N GLY A 57 -20.67 5.99 -21.32
CA GLY A 57 -20.62 7.43 -21.51
C GLY A 57 -19.28 7.95 -22.03
N GLY A 58 -18.21 7.15 -22.09
CA GLY A 58 -16.89 7.67 -22.41
C GLY A 58 -15.77 6.63 -22.33
N SER A 59 -14.58 7.07 -22.70
CA SER A 59 -13.35 6.29 -22.61
C SER A 59 -12.30 7.08 -21.81
N MET A 60 -11.54 6.37 -20.98
CA MET A 60 -10.44 6.93 -20.21
C MET A 60 -9.18 6.14 -20.47
N PHE A 61 -8.12 6.83 -20.88
CA PHE A 61 -6.79 6.26 -21.01
C PHE A 61 -5.87 6.90 -19.99
N THR A 62 -5.31 6.10 -19.09
CA THR A 62 -4.38 6.55 -18.05
C THR A 62 -3.00 5.99 -18.29
N GLN A 63 -1.97 6.81 -18.09
CA GLN A 63 -0.58 6.38 -18.06
C GLN A 63 -0.01 6.77 -16.70
N SER A 64 0.79 5.88 -16.11
CA SER A 64 1.41 6.09 -14.82
C SER A 64 2.89 5.73 -14.84
N PHE A 65 3.68 6.48 -14.11
CA PHE A 65 5.11 6.29 -13.89
C PHE A 65 5.42 6.52 -12.41
N ALA A 66 6.04 5.54 -11.76
CA ALA A 66 6.24 5.52 -10.32
C ALA A 66 7.67 5.10 -9.94
N PRO A 67 8.62 6.04 -9.86
CA PRO A 67 9.95 5.77 -9.34
C PRO A 67 9.91 5.70 -7.81
N HIS A 68 10.68 4.77 -7.26
CA HIS A 68 10.83 4.62 -5.82
C HIS A 68 12.27 4.24 -5.45
N LEU A 69 12.64 4.66 -4.26
CA LEU A 69 13.92 4.40 -3.63
C LEU A 69 13.66 3.61 -2.35
N GLN A 70 14.26 2.44 -2.23
CA GLN A 70 14.29 1.68 -1.00
C GLN A 70 15.67 1.80 -0.37
N PHE A 71 15.72 2.16 0.90
CA PHE A 71 16.94 2.32 1.66
C PHE A 71 16.82 1.61 3.00
N GLN A 72 17.85 0.86 3.37
CA GLN A 72 17.92 0.10 4.62
C GLN A 72 19.21 0.51 5.32
N PRO A 73 19.22 1.65 6.06
CA PRO A 73 20.44 2.13 6.72
C PRO A 73 20.94 1.17 7.80
N GLY A 74 20.05 0.35 8.36
CA GLY A 74 20.41 -0.66 9.33
C GLY A 74 19.53 -1.89 9.22
N GLN A 75 19.89 -2.89 10.01
CA GLN A 75 19.21 -4.18 10.13
C GLN A 75 17.74 -4.05 10.50
N ASN A 76 17.44 -3.16 11.44
CA ASN A 76 16.09 -3.07 11.99
C ASN A 76 15.24 -2.01 11.31
N PHE A 77 15.73 -1.32 10.28
CA PHE A 77 14.99 -0.20 9.68
C PHE A 77 15.06 -0.22 8.15
N ALA A 78 13.90 -0.20 7.53
CA ALA A 78 13.74 -0.03 6.10
C ALA A 78 12.87 1.20 5.83
N ILE A 79 13.28 2.03 4.89
CA ILE A 79 12.49 3.14 4.37
C ILE A 79 12.32 3.01 2.86
N THR A 80 11.13 3.32 2.37
CA THR A 80 10.79 3.40 0.96
C THR A 80 10.16 4.75 0.70
N VAL A 81 10.76 5.52 -0.20
CA VAL A 81 10.25 6.82 -0.62
C VAL A 81 9.99 6.74 -2.11
N GLY A 82 8.87 7.28 -2.56
CA GLY A 82 8.55 7.24 -3.97
C GLY A 82 7.61 8.34 -4.38
N THR A 83 7.49 8.46 -5.69
CA THR A 83 6.54 9.36 -6.32
C THR A 83 5.75 8.57 -7.34
N VAL A 84 4.57 9.06 -7.67
CA VAL A 84 3.77 8.53 -8.77
C VAL A 84 3.27 9.71 -9.56
N PHE A 85 3.58 9.70 -10.84
CA PHE A 85 2.99 10.59 -11.82
C PHE A 85 1.97 9.82 -12.62
N SER A 86 0.74 10.31 -12.68
CA SER A 86 -0.30 9.75 -13.53
C SER A 86 -0.94 10.83 -14.37
N THR A 87 -1.28 10.46 -15.60
CA THR A 87 -1.97 11.32 -16.55
C THR A 87 -3.11 10.54 -17.17
N SER A 88 -4.32 11.09 -17.12
CA SER A 88 -5.51 10.47 -17.69
C SER A 88 -6.10 11.38 -18.75
N ASN A 89 -6.31 10.85 -19.96
CA ASN A 89 -7.08 11.51 -21.00
C ASN A 89 -8.50 10.93 -21.00
N PHE A 90 -9.49 11.79 -21.02
CA PHE A 90 -10.89 11.39 -21.00
C PHE A 90 -11.58 11.85 -22.29
N ARG A 91 -12.20 10.92 -23.01
CA ARG A 91 -12.91 11.20 -24.27
C ARG A 91 -14.34 10.69 -24.21
N GLY A 92 -15.30 11.60 -24.39
CA GLY A 92 -16.73 11.33 -24.40
C GLY A 92 -17.35 11.35 -23.00
N GLY A 93 -18.55 11.93 -22.87
CA GLY A 93 -19.38 11.90 -21.65
C GLY A 93 -19.17 13.07 -20.71
N MET A 94 -20.00 14.10 -20.78
CA MET A 94 -20.09 15.06 -19.67
C MET A 94 -20.58 14.32 -18.42
N PRO A 95 -19.95 14.50 -17.24
CA PRO A 95 -20.55 14.04 -16.00
C PRO A 95 -21.92 14.70 -15.89
N MET A 96 -22.98 13.89 -15.70
CA MET A 96 -24.38 14.32 -15.61
C MET A 96 -24.65 15.42 -14.55
N PHE A 97 -23.66 15.74 -13.72
CA PHE A 97 -23.72 16.72 -12.64
C PHE A 97 -23.08 18.08 -12.96
N MET A 98 -22.49 18.29 -14.13
CA MET A 98 -21.70 19.51 -14.43
C MET A 98 -22.34 20.46 -15.46
N ASN A 99 -23.59 20.23 -15.83
CA ASN A 99 -24.26 20.97 -16.91
C ASN A 99 -24.77 22.37 -16.51
N THR A 100 -24.50 22.86 -15.30
CA THR A 100 -25.13 24.09 -14.78
C THR A 100 -24.20 25.31 -14.67
N SER A 101 -22.88 25.19 -14.86
CA SER A 101 -21.97 26.33 -14.60
C SER A 101 -20.90 26.61 -15.66
N GLY A 102 -20.96 26.03 -16.86
CA GLY A 102 -20.06 26.41 -17.97
C GLY A 102 -18.57 26.22 -17.72
N ALA A 103 -18.18 25.42 -16.71
CA ALA A 103 -16.79 25.14 -16.41
C ALA A 103 -16.26 24.06 -17.37
N GLU A 104 -15.33 24.44 -18.25
CA GLU A 104 -14.68 23.52 -19.20
C GLU A 104 -13.84 22.48 -18.47
N MET A 105 -14.21 21.19 -18.53
CA MET A 105 -13.38 20.12 -17.98
C MET A 105 -12.02 20.04 -18.70
N PRO A 106 -10.90 19.94 -17.95
CA PRO A 106 -9.63 19.70 -18.59
C PRO A 106 -9.71 18.33 -19.26
N ASN A 107 -9.41 18.31 -20.56
CA ASN A 107 -9.35 17.09 -21.36
C ASN A 107 -8.26 16.11 -20.87
N ARG A 108 -7.45 16.53 -19.89
CA ARG A 108 -6.33 15.80 -19.30
C ARG A 108 -6.26 16.03 -17.79
N PHE A 109 -6.41 14.95 -17.04
CA PHE A 109 -6.17 14.92 -15.60
C PHE A 109 -4.72 14.56 -15.34
N LEU A 110 -4.10 15.28 -14.41
CA LEU A 110 -2.76 15.01 -13.91
C LEU A 110 -2.88 14.79 -12.39
N SER A 111 -2.28 13.72 -11.90
CA SER A 111 -2.14 13.46 -10.47
C SER A 111 -0.69 13.10 -10.16
N ASN A 112 -0.16 13.71 -9.10
CA ASN A 112 1.16 13.45 -8.58
C ASN A 112 1.06 13.06 -7.10
N THR A 113 1.47 11.86 -6.77
CA THR A 113 1.46 11.35 -5.39
C THR A 113 2.88 11.18 -4.90
N VAL A 114 3.21 11.77 -3.76
CA VAL A 114 4.48 11.55 -3.06
C VAL A 114 4.19 10.74 -1.80
N TYR A 115 5.01 9.74 -1.53
CA TYR A 115 4.84 8.88 -0.36
C TYR A 115 6.17 8.52 0.29
N ALA A 116 6.12 8.26 1.58
CA ALA A 116 7.22 7.72 2.37
C ALA A 116 6.69 6.70 3.37
N PHE A 117 7.34 5.54 3.39
CA PHE A 117 6.97 4.38 4.19
C PHE A 117 8.19 3.85 4.92
N GLY A 118 8.09 3.66 6.23
CA GLY A 118 9.11 3.06 7.07
C GLY A 118 8.62 1.80 7.76
N ALA A 119 9.50 0.82 7.89
CA ALA A 119 9.32 -0.35 8.74
C ALA A 119 10.48 -0.40 9.74
N TYR A 120 10.15 -0.60 11.01
CA TYR A 120 11.12 -0.77 12.09
C TYR A 120 10.87 -2.09 12.82
N GLN A 121 11.87 -2.96 12.84
CA GLN A 121 11.82 -4.20 13.60
C GLN A 121 12.28 -3.96 15.03
N VAL A 122 11.32 -3.97 15.96
CA VAL A 122 11.59 -3.78 17.39
C VAL A 122 12.30 -5.01 17.97
N ASN A 123 11.87 -6.20 17.53
CA ASN A 123 12.48 -7.48 17.87
C ASN A 123 12.17 -8.51 16.76
N PRO A 124 12.76 -9.73 16.77
CA PRO A 124 12.52 -10.74 15.73
C PRO A 124 11.04 -11.09 15.46
N ARG A 125 10.16 -10.81 16.44
CA ARG A 125 8.73 -11.12 16.38
C ARG A 125 7.84 -9.91 16.18
N LEU A 126 8.33 -8.68 16.33
CA LEU A 126 7.52 -7.47 16.31
C LEU A 126 8.11 -6.47 15.32
N THR A 127 7.33 -6.15 14.30
CA THR A 127 7.63 -5.08 13.34
C THR A 127 6.57 -3.99 13.47
N VAL A 128 7.01 -2.75 13.55
CA VAL A 128 6.15 -1.57 13.47
C VAL A 128 6.33 -0.96 12.09
N THR A 129 5.24 -0.62 11.45
CA THR A 129 5.23 -0.01 10.12
C THR A 129 4.51 1.32 10.18
N GLY A 130 4.88 2.23 9.31
CA GLY A 130 4.18 3.48 9.19
C GLY A 130 4.54 4.21 7.91
N GLY A 131 3.66 5.09 7.49
CA GLY A 131 3.99 5.99 6.40
C GLY A 131 2.90 6.97 6.11
N ALA A 132 3.20 7.87 5.19
CA ALA A 132 2.31 8.93 4.81
C ALA A 132 2.43 9.19 3.32
N TRP A 133 1.34 9.74 2.77
CA TRP A 133 1.28 10.15 1.39
C TRP A 133 0.50 11.44 1.24
N THR A 134 0.82 12.15 0.17
CA THR A 134 0.05 13.28 -0.29
C THR A 134 -0.05 13.21 -1.80
N GLU A 135 -1.21 13.57 -2.31
CA GLU A 135 -1.51 13.66 -3.72
C GLU A 135 -1.83 15.11 -4.06
N GLN A 136 -1.35 15.55 -5.21
CA GLN A 136 -1.72 16.81 -5.82
C GLN A 136 -2.28 16.52 -7.20
N ASN A 137 -3.47 17.04 -7.49
CA ASN A 137 -4.08 16.94 -8.80
C ASN A 137 -4.36 18.32 -9.41
N ASN A 138 -4.54 18.35 -10.72
CA ASN A 138 -4.87 19.56 -11.46
C ASN A 138 -6.38 19.87 -11.51
N LEU A 139 -7.18 19.20 -10.68
CA LEU A 139 -8.63 19.39 -10.59
C LEU A 139 -8.98 20.64 -9.76
N ASN A 140 -8.49 21.82 -10.15
CA ASN A 140 -8.88 23.11 -9.54
C ASN A 140 -10.25 23.62 -10.03
N MET A 141 -11.07 22.75 -10.61
CA MET A 141 -12.31 23.11 -11.31
C MET A 141 -13.40 23.71 -10.43
N MET A 142 -13.34 23.49 -9.11
CA MET A 142 -14.36 23.93 -8.17
C MET A 142 -13.93 25.15 -7.34
N GLN A 143 -12.80 25.77 -7.67
CA GLN A 143 -12.29 26.96 -6.96
C GLN A 143 -13.21 28.19 -7.10
N ASN A 144 -14.08 28.21 -8.13
CA ASN A 144 -15.10 29.25 -8.34
C ASN A 144 -16.45 28.98 -7.64
N GLN A 145 -16.58 27.92 -6.83
CA GLN A 145 -17.77 27.70 -6.00
C GLN A 145 -17.57 28.26 -4.59
N MET A 146 -18.66 28.70 -3.95
CA MET A 146 -18.70 29.45 -2.67
C MET A 146 -17.94 28.84 -1.48
N ASN A 147 -17.43 27.60 -1.57
CA ASN A 147 -16.59 27.00 -0.54
C ASN A 147 -15.43 26.18 -1.13
N PRO A 148 -14.26 26.80 -1.39
CA PRO A 148 -13.08 26.10 -1.91
C PRO A 148 -12.51 25.06 -0.93
N GLN A 149 -12.85 25.12 0.37
CA GLN A 149 -12.41 24.13 1.37
C GLN A 149 -13.26 22.84 1.36
N ALA A 150 -14.48 22.89 0.83
CA ALA A 150 -15.36 21.72 0.73
C ALA A 150 -14.93 20.75 -0.39
N PHE A 151 -14.14 21.22 -1.36
CA PHE A 151 -13.68 20.46 -2.52
C PHE A 151 -12.16 20.30 -2.54
N ASP A 152 -11.58 19.94 -1.38
CA ASP A 152 -10.18 19.52 -1.31
C ASP A 152 -10.05 18.11 -1.92
N LEU A 153 -9.77 18.06 -3.22
CA LEU A 153 -9.56 16.82 -3.98
C LEU A 153 -8.15 16.26 -3.80
N ASN A 154 -7.27 16.95 -3.07
CA ASN A 154 -5.92 16.50 -2.81
C ASN A 154 -5.94 15.48 -1.67
N ALA A 155 -5.87 14.21 -2.06
CA ALA A 155 -5.85 13.12 -1.10
C ALA A 155 -4.57 13.18 -0.26
N ARG A 156 -4.69 12.96 1.04
CA ARG A 156 -3.55 12.81 1.93
C ARG A 156 -3.89 11.85 3.04
N GLY A 157 -2.89 11.14 3.53
CA GLY A 157 -3.11 10.24 4.64
C GLY A 157 -1.84 9.76 5.27
N MET A 158 -2.05 9.07 6.37
CA MET A 158 -1.03 8.36 7.11
C MET A 158 -1.57 6.99 7.50
N MET A 159 -0.66 6.05 7.68
CA MET A 159 -0.94 4.71 8.15
C MET A 159 0.13 4.31 9.15
N MET A 160 -0.28 3.54 10.15
CA MET A 160 0.59 2.96 11.13
C MET A 160 0.11 1.55 11.41
N GLY A 161 1.02 0.60 11.40
CA GLY A 161 0.72 -0.80 11.63
C GLY A 161 1.73 -1.46 12.55
N MET A 162 1.34 -2.61 13.06
CA MET A 162 2.21 -3.53 13.78
C MET A 162 1.93 -4.95 13.31
N GLU A 163 2.99 -5.73 13.17
CA GLU A 163 2.94 -7.15 12.88
C GLU A 163 3.66 -7.92 14.00
N LEU A 164 2.94 -8.86 14.62
CA LEU A 164 3.43 -9.76 15.64
C LEU A 164 3.47 -11.20 15.10
N ARG A 165 4.67 -11.79 15.06
CA ARG A 165 4.92 -13.20 14.77
C ARG A 165 4.77 -14.01 16.06
N ILE A 166 3.68 -14.76 16.19
CA ILE A 166 3.39 -15.60 17.36
C ILE A 166 4.18 -16.92 17.25
N THR A 167 4.15 -17.52 16.07
CA THR A 167 4.95 -18.70 15.70
C THR A 167 5.55 -18.47 14.31
N GLU A 168 6.38 -19.39 13.82
CA GLU A 168 6.94 -19.30 12.46
C GLU A 168 5.86 -19.22 11.37
N ASN A 169 4.71 -19.87 11.61
CA ASN A 169 3.61 -19.98 10.66
C ASN A 169 2.41 -19.08 10.99
N LEU A 170 2.38 -18.43 12.16
CA LEU A 170 1.25 -17.63 12.61
C LEU A 170 1.68 -16.19 12.91
N ARG A 171 1.00 -15.26 12.23
CA ARG A 171 1.22 -13.81 12.33
C ARG A 171 -0.09 -13.11 12.61
N PHE A 172 -0.01 -12.07 13.42
CA PHE A 172 -1.10 -11.19 13.72
C PHE A 172 -0.69 -9.77 13.37
N GLY A 173 -1.45 -9.12 12.49
CA GLY A 173 -1.20 -7.74 12.09
C GLY A 173 -2.39 -6.84 12.45
N ALA A 174 -2.10 -5.63 12.90
CA ALA A 174 -3.09 -4.58 13.07
C ALA A 174 -2.58 -3.31 12.39
N GLU A 175 -3.43 -2.65 11.60
CA GLU A 175 -3.11 -1.41 10.90
C GLU A 175 -4.23 -0.41 11.10
N VAL A 176 -3.86 0.85 11.38
CA VAL A 176 -4.77 1.98 11.44
C VAL A 176 -4.34 2.97 10.37
N SER A 177 -5.29 3.41 9.55
CA SER A 177 -5.05 4.43 8.54
C SER A 177 -6.00 5.60 8.73
N PHE A 178 -5.47 6.80 8.53
CA PHE A 178 -6.19 8.06 8.55
C PHE A 178 -5.97 8.75 7.22
N SER A 179 -7.03 8.99 6.47
CA SER A 179 -6.94 9.65 5.17
C SER A 179 -8.04 10.69 5.01
N LYS A 180 -7.68 11.83 4.41
CA LYS A 180 -8.62 12.79 3.85
C LYS A 180 -8.65 12.56 2.33
N GLY A 181 -9.82 12.23 1.79
CA GLY A 181 -9.95 11.83 0.38
C GLY A 181 -9.76 10.33 0.16
N HIS A 182 -9.29 9.94 -1.02
CA HIS A 182 -9.04 8.55 -1.38
C HIS A 182 -7.70 8.04 -0.80
N ASN A 183 -7.61 6.75 -0.47
CA ASN A 183 -6.36 6.11 -0.06
C ASN A 183 -5.87 5.20 -1.20
N PRO A 184 -4.83 5.60 -1.97
CA PRO A 184 -4.30 4.82 -3.08
C PRO A 184 -3.58 3.54 -2.62
N PHE A 185 -3.29 3.39 -1.33
CA PHE A 185 -2.62 2.23 -0.74
C PHE A 185 -3.58 1.29 -0.02
N ASN A 186 -4.89 1.55 -0.05
CA ASN A 186 -5.88 0.67 0.55
C ASN A 186 -6.12 -0.56 -0.34
N PRO A 187 -5.78 -1.79 0.12
CA PRO A 187 -5.94 -3.01 -0.67
C PRO A 187 -7.40 -3.39 -0.94
N TYR A 188 -8.34 -2.82 -0.18
CA TYR A 188 -9.77 -3.07 -0.30
C TYR A 188 -10.52 -1.99 -1.08
N SER A 189 -9.82 -0.92 -1.50
CA SER A 189 -10.45 0.10 -2.33
C SER A 189 -10.53 -0.43 -3.76
N GLY A 190 -11.74 -0.78 -4.22
CA GLY A 190 -12.02 -1.27 -5.58
C GLY A 190 -11.85 -0.21 -6.68
N GLY A 191 -11.08 0.85 -6.43
CA GLY A 191 -10.69 1.81 -7.45
C GLY A 191 -9.52 1.25 -8.26
N ALA A 192 -9.44 1.63 -9.54
CA ALA A 192 -8.36 1.28 -10.46
C ALA A 192 -7.00 1.89 -10.04
N GLY A 193 -6.52 1.58 -8.84
CA GLY A 193 -5.24 2.00 -8.29
C GLY A 193 -4.16 1.00 -8.69
N TYR A 194 -3.30 1.41 -9.62
CA TYR A 194 -2.17 0.65 -10.18
C TYR A 194 -0.98 0.50 -9.23
N TYR A 195 -1.21 0.75 -7.94
CA TYR A 195 -0.16 0.75 -6.96
C TYR A 195 0.02 -0.66 -6.44
N SER A 196 1.30 -1.03 -6.31
CA SER A 196 1.69 -2.17 -5.49
C SER A 196 0.83 -2.16 -4.23
N PRO A 197 0.31 -3.33 -3.77
CA PRO A 197 -0.25 -3.40 -2.43
C PRO A 197 0.73 -2.72 -1.48
N ASN A 198 0.19 -1.99 -0.50
CA ASN A 198 0.90 -1.36 0.62
C ASN A 198 2.32 -1.95 0.74
N PRO A 199 3.41 -1.16 0.69
CA PRO A 199 4.78 -1.70 0.66
C PRO A 199 5.13 -2.58 1.87
N PHE A 200 4.25 -2.64 2.88
CA PHE A 200 4.29 -3.56 4.02
C PHE A 200 3.43 -4.83 3.84
N HIS A 201 2.45 -4.84 2.94
CA HIS A 201 1.79 -6.06 2.46
C HIS A 201 2.75 -6.86 1.57
N ARG A 202 3.73 -7.50 2.20
CA ARG A 202 4.66 -8.41 1.54
C ARG A 202 4.19 -9.84 1.75
N ARG A 203 4.18 -10.64 0.69
CA ARG A 203 3.98 -12.11 0.78
C ARG A 203 5.12 -12.81 1.52
N TYR A 204 6.29 -12.18 1.54
CA TYR A 204 7.48 -12.70 2.20
C TYR A 204 7.98 -11.68 3.22
N PRO A 205 8.21 -12.10 4.46
CA PRO A 205 8.76 -11.25 5.49
C PRO A 205 10.27 -11.16 5.37
N TRP A 206 10.81 -10.13 6.00
CA TRP A 206 12.19 -10.07 6.45
C TRP A 206 12.56 -11.22 7.38
#